data_AF-A0A067S803-F1
#
_entry.id   AF-A0A067S803-F1
#
_cell.length_a   1.000
_cell.length_b   1.000
_cell.length_c   1.000
_cell.angle_alpha   90.00
_cell.angle_beta   90.00
_cell.angle_gamma   90.00
#
_symmetry.space_group_name_H-M   'P 1'
#
loop_
_entity.id
_entity.type
_entity.pdbx_description
1 polymer ?
#
loop_
_entity_poly.entity_id
_entity_poly.type
_entity_poly.pdbx_seq_one_letter_code
_entity_poly.pdbx_strand_id
1 'polypeptide(L)'
;MLCPLSGISALGGPTRLIDHEDLDTLSTTMASEILSYGQVSLSLQDLASIVSNALELTLPPPGHKYVYDLAPKLPEGVSDWEYFDSIGIGHFNVNGFCPIDEDGRSPSGRDVEIRRLDQYDAYGWFYGVLVDDEEGTGMRSEQTCTVCRANTAVPNCNFFVMRGCLEYLRHWLDPSLPPRVAFMETSPSMSLEGELYEIVNSHDEIRDRSNLFPSIQYGDIPKALEQDQFRFLNARKGSRHTSRAIDAGLRNKELLPALFADFQCWLSMRPDIWPSPSTSPTPPTFTRFPASPLSQPFSAIPTELLLDIFRQIPICALLSLSSASRSLRTLITEPEFLNQTIKAAVLAGSEFWILPVAAIAGELEQARNKALEWLATVSPDHDVQTTESPFHSPSFPYLAFVHACYSSDSMRNRQRLWNIVKQFDVLWKDYRLHGWQRDVFVA
;
A
#
# COMPACT_ATOMS: atom_id res chain seq x y z
N MET A 1 9.51 -5.82 -13.66
CA MET A 1 8.16 -6.42 -13.50
C MET A 1 7.60 -6.08 -12.13
N LEU A 2 6.28 -5.96 -11.99
CA LEU A 2 5.65 -5.54 -10.74
C LEU A 2 4.78 -6.64 -10.11
N CYS A 3 4.67 -6.59 -8.78
CA CYS A 3 3.75 -7.41 -8.01
C CYS A 3 2.29 -6.98 -8.31
N PRO A 4 1.38 -7.87 -8.73
CA PRO A 4 -0.01 -7.52 -9.04
C PRO A 4 -0.83 -7.11 -7.79
N LEU A 5 -0.35 -7.43 -6.58
CA LEU A 5 -1.02 -7.07 -5.32
C LEU A 5 -0.59 -5.71 -4.76
N SER A 6 0.48 -5.11 -5.28
CA SER A 6 1.00 -3.85 -4.74
C SER A 6 1.53 -2.89 -5.80
N GLY A 7 1.70 -3.34 -7.02
CA GLY A 7 2.42 -2.60 -8.05
C GLY A 7 3.91 -2.38 -7.75
N ILE A 8 4.48 -2.99 -6.70
CA ILE A 8 5.89 -2.79 -6.33
C ILE A 8 6.76 -3.84 -7.03
N SER A 9 7.90 -3.40 -7.56
CA SER A 9 8.97 -4.24 -8.12
C SER A 9 9.59 -5.14 -7.07
N ALA A 10 10.11 -6.32 -7.43
CA ALA A 10 10.85 -7.22 -6.53
C ALA A 10 12.00 -6.54 -5.75
N LEU A 11 12.46 -5.37 -6.22
CA LEU A 11 13.43 -4.49 -5.58
C LEU A 11 12.91 -3.65 -4.41
N GLY A 12 11.60 -3.58 -4.19
CA GLY A 12 11.00 -2.61 -3.27
C GLY A 12 10.92 -1.17 -3.83
N GLY A 13 11.79 -0.79 -4.78
CA GLY A 13 11.81 0.55 -5.40
C GLY A 13 12.18 1.66 -4.40
N PRO A 14 12.01 2.95 -4.73
CA PRO A 14 12.71 3.54 -5.88
C PRO A 14 14.23 3.29 -5.82
N THR A 15 14.88 3.10 -6.96
CA THR A 15 16.36 3.01 -7.02
C THR A 15 17.03 4.33 -7.41
N ARG A 16 16.31 5.22 -8.12
CA ARG A 16 16.70 6.62 -8.41
C ARG A 16 15.43 7.45 -8.61
N LEU A 17 15.51 8.75 -8.31
CA LEU A 17 14.39 9.66 -8.57
C LEU A 17 14.36 10.09 -10.05
N ILE A 18 15.53 10.37 -10.62
CA ILE A 18 15.71 10.94 -11.95
C ILE A 18 16.97 10.39 -12.63
N ASP A 19 17.16 10.70 -13.90
CA ASP A 19 18.43 10.49 -14.60
C ASP A 19 19.29 11.75 -14.60
N HIS A 20 20.61 11.56 -14.79
CA HIS A 20 21.57 12.67 -14.92
C HIS A 20 21.15 13.67 -16.00
N GLU A 21 20.55 13.18 -17.08
CA GLU A 21 20.08 13.98 -18.22
C GLU A 21 18.91 14.92 -17.87
N ASP A 22 18.14 14.59 -16.83
CA ASP A 22 16.97 15.38 -16.41
C ASP A 22 17.31 16.45 -15.37
N LEU A 23 18.49 16.38 -14.75
CA LEU A 23 18.82 17.13 -13.54
C LEU A 23 18.59 18.64 -13.70
N ASP A 24 19.18 19.25 -14.73
CA ASP A 24 19.09 20.70 -14.96
C ASP A 24 17.66 21.14 -15.30
N THR A 25 17.01 20.40 -16.21
CA THR A 25 15.65 20.70 -16.68
C THR A 25 14.65 20.59 -15.53
N LEU A 26 14.74 19.52 -14.74
CA LEU A 26 13.84 19.30 -13.63
C LEU A 26 14.07 20.29 -12.50
N SER A 27 15.32 20.55 -12.13
CA SER A 27 15.65 21.50 -11.06
C SER A 27 15.10 22.89 -11.37
N THR A 28 15.24 23.33 -12.64
CA THR A 28 14.68 24.61 -13.11
C THR A 28 13.14 24.60 -13.11
N THR A 29 12.53 23.48 -13.50
CA THR A 29 11.07 23.31 -13.49
C THR A 29 10.53 23.38 -12.06
N MET A 30 11.12 22.63 -11.13
CA MET A 30 10.74 22.64 -9.72
C MET A 30 10.96 24.02 -9.10
N ALA A 31 12.07 24.70 -9.39
CA ALA A 31 12.32 26.06 -8.92
C ALA A 31 11.24 27.04 -9.39
N SER A 32 10.82 26.94 -10.66
CA SER A 32 9.74 27.75 -11.22
C SER A 32 8.39 27.47 -10.53
N GLU A 33 8.08 26.21 -10.26
CA GLU A 33 6.88 25.81 -9.51
C GLU A 33 6.90 26.38 -8.07
N ILE A 34 8.03 26.27 -7.37
CA ILE A 34 8.19 26.78 -6.00
C ILE A 34 7.96 28.29 -5.95
N LEU A 35 8.52 29.04 -6.91
CA LEU A 35 8.27 30.48 -7.03
C LEU A 35 6.79 30.80 -7.26
N SER A 36 6.08 29.97 -8.02
CA SER A 36 4.65 30.16 -8.28
C SER A 36 3.79 30.04 -7.01
N TYR A 37 4.26 29.36 -5.98
CA TYR A 37 3.57 29.27 -4.68
C TYR A 37 3.72 30.54 -3.84
N GLY A 38 4.66 31.43 -4.15
CA GLY A 38 4.87 32.71 -3.46
C GLY A 38 5.38 32.58 -2.01
N GLN A 39 5.91 31.42 -1.63
CA GLN A 39 6.35 31.12 -0.26
C GLN A 39 7.81 31.52 0.00
N VAL A 40 8.66 31.49 -1.02
CA VAL A 40 10.12 31.63 -0.85
C VAL A 40 10.63 32.91 -1.53
N SER A 41 11.47 33.66 -0.82
CA SER A 41 12.11 34.90 -1.32
C SER A 41 13.52 34.65 -1.86
N LEU A 42 13.65 33.80 -2.88
CA LEU A 42 14.92 33.47 -3.54
C LEU A 42 14.82 33.70 -5.05
N SER A 43 15.96 33.87 -5.73
CA SER A 43 15.96 33.92 -7.19
C SER A 43 15.70 32.54 -7.79
N LEU A 44 15.25 32.49 -9.05
CA LEU A 44 15.08 31.23 -9.79
C LEU A 44 16.38 30.42 -9.84
N GLN A 45 17.51 31.10 -10.04
CA GLN A 45 18.83 30.47 -10.14
C GLN A 45 19.26 29.87 -8.79
N ASP A 46 19.04 30.58 -7.69
CA ASP A 46 19.36 30.08 -6.35
C ASP A 46 18.50 28.85 -6.01
N LEU A 47 17.20 28.90 -6.31
CA LEU A 47 16.29 27.77 -6.10
C LEU A 47 16.66 26.57 -6.96
N ALA A 48 16.95 26.78 -8.24
CA ALA A 48 17.36 25.70 -9.13
C ALA A 48 18.67 25.06 -8.65
N SER A 49 19.64 25.85 -8.16
CA SER A 49 20.86 25.32 -7.56
C SER A 49 20.59 24.52 -6.29
N ILE A 50 19.73 25.00 -5.39
CA ILE A 50 19.35 24.29 -4.16
C ILE A 50 18.71 22.94 -4.48
N VAL A 51 17.77 22.92 -5.43
CA VAL A 51 17.06 21.70 -5.84
C VAL A 51 18.02 20.75 -6.55
N SER A 52 18.85 21.25 -7.46
CA SER A 52 19.85 20.44 -8.20
C SER A 52 20.81 19.75 -7.26
N ASN A 53 21.41 20.49 -6.31
CA ASN A 53 22.33 19.93 -5.31
C ASN A 53 21.67 18.80 -4.49
N ALA A 54 20.37 18.89 -4.20
CA ALA A 54 19.66 17.85 -3.46
C ALA A 54 19.32 16.64 -4.35
N LEU A 55 18.88 16.86 -5.59
CA LEU A 55 18.58 15.80 -6.56
C LEU A 55 19.83 15.03 -6.96
N GLU A 56 20.98 15.69 -7.08
CA GLU A 56 22.27 15.06 -7.41
C GLU A 56 22.66 13.99 -6.37
N LEU A 57 22.29 14.18 -5.09
CA LEU A 57 22.50 13.17 -4.06
C LEU A 57 21.72 11.88 -4.31
N THR A 58 20.66 11.92 -5.11
CA THR A 58 19.84 10.75 -5.47
C THR A 58 20.32 10.03 -6.72
N LEU A 59 21.32 10.57 -7.41
CA LEU A 59 21.90 9.99 -8.62
C LEU A 59 22.99 8.98 -8.28
N PRO A 60 23.18 7.94 -9.11
CA PRO A 60 24.32 7.05 -9.00
C PRO A 60 25.61 7.77 -9.40
N PRO A 61 26.78 7.33 -8.88
CA PRO A 61 28.06 7.88 -9.28
C PRO A 61 28.29 7.79 -10.80
N PRO A 62 28.99 8.76 -11.42
CA PRO A 62 29.29 8.73 -12.84
C PRO A 62 29.97 7.41 -13.25
N GLY A 63 29.44 6.75 -14.29
CA GLY A 63 29.95 5.47 -14.80
C GLY A 63 29.29 4.21 -14.23
N HIS A 64 28.42 4.33 -13.23
CA HIS A 64 27.69 3.21 -12.63
C HIS A 64 26.20 3.26 -13.02
N LYS A 65 25.79 2.44 -14.00
CA LYS A 65 24.40 2.43 -14.51
C LYS A 65 23.38 1.72 -13.61
N TYR A 66 23.81 0.87 -12.67
CA TYR A 66 22.93 -0.08 -11.97
C TYR A 66 23.18 -0.19 -10.46
N VAL A 67 23.81 0.79 -9.83
CA VAL A 67 24.13 0.67 -8.40
C VAL A 67 22.92 1.13 -7.57
N TYR A 68 22.46 0.23 -6.70
CA TYR A 68 21.40 0.41 -5.68
C TYR A 68 21.79 1.39 -4.56
N ASP A 69 22.46 2.51 -4.89
CA ASP A 69 23.08 3.43 -3.93
C ASP A 69 22.10 4.41 -3.28
N LEU A 70 20.81 4.34 -3.64
CA LEU A 70 19.78 5.15 -3.01
C LEU A 70 19.35 4.58 -1.65
N ALA A 71 19.44 3.27 -1.45
CA ALA A 71 19.03 2.60 -0.21
C ALA A 71 19.52 3.28 1.08
N PRO A 72 20.81 3.63 1.26
CA PRO A 72 21.28 4.31 2.48
C PRO A 72 20.80 5.76 2.63
N LYS A 73 20.18 6.33 1.59
CA LYS A 73 19.67 7.71 1.55
C LYS A 73 18.15 7.77 1.66
N LEU A 74 17.47 6.62 1.55
CA LEU A 74 16.03 6.55 1.69
C LEU A 74 15.63 6.83 3.15
N PRO A 75 14.45 7.44 3.37
CA PRO A 75 13.83 7.48 4.69
C PRO A 75 13.71 6.08 5.28
N GLU A 76 13.81 5.99 6.60
CA GLU A 76 13.57 4.75 7.34
C GLU A 76 12.20 4.16 6.96
N GLY A 77 12.15 2.86 6.71
CA GLY A 77 10.92 2.17 6.31
C GLY A 77 10.68 2.11 4.80
N VAL A 78 11.43 2.82 3.95
CA VAL A 78 11.29 2.68 2.49
C VAL A 78 12.11 1.48 2.03
N SER A 79 11.43 0.47 1.49
CA SER A 79 12.06 -0.68 0.81
C SER A 79 12.98 -1.57 1.64
N ASP A 80 12.98 -1.40 2.96
CA ASP A 80 13.74 -2.18 3.95
C ASP A 80 12.86 -3.23 4.65
N TRP A 81 11.66 -3.49 4.13
CA TRP A 81 10.72 -4.40 4.76
C TRP A 81 11.03 -5.87 4.44
N GLU A 82 11.15 -6.70 5.47
CA GLU A 82 11.44 -8.14 5.31
C GLU A 82 10.35 -8.91 4.54
N TYR A 83 9.14 -8.34 4.44
CA TYR A 83 8.02 -8.90 3.70
C TYR A 83 7.89 -8.35 2.27
N PHE A 84 8.89 -7.58 1.81
CA PHE A 84 9.13 -7.36 0.38
C PHE A 84 9.90 -8.51 -0.28
N ASP A 85 10.14 -9.62 0.43
CA ASP A 85 10.57 -10.85 -0.23
C ASP A 85 9.49 -11.33 -1.22
N SER A 86 9.97 -11.80 -2.38
CA SER A 86 9.11 -12.20 -3.47
C SER A 86 8.71 -13.67 -3.32
N ILE A 87 7.44 -13.96 -3.56
CA ILE A 87 6.89 -15.30 -3.61
C ILE A 87 6.41 -15.57 -5.03
N GLY A 88 6.93 -16.62 -5.65
CA GLY A 88 6.46 -17.14 -6.93
C GLY A 88 5.25 -18.04 -6.72
N ILE A 89 4.21 -17.81 -7.50
CA ILE A 89 2.99 -18.63 -7.51
C ILE A 89 2.80 -19.18 -8.93
N GLY A 90 2.67 -20.50 -9.03
CA GLY A 90 2.31 -21.15 -10.29
C GLY A 90 2.79 -22.58 -10.38
N HIS A 91 3.05 -23.02 -11.61
CA HIS A 91 3.52 -24.37 -11.92
C HIS A 91 4.89 -24.24 -12.55
N PHE A 92 5.90 -24.92 -12.02
CA PHE A 92 7.27 -24.69 -12.45
C PHE A 92 7.89 -25.99 -12.96
N ASN A 93 8.21 -26.04 -14.25
CA ASN A 93 9.01 -27.12 -14.82
C ASN A 93 10.50 -26.99 -14.40
N VAL A 94 11.33 -27.92 -14.88
CA VAL A 94 12.78 -27.94 -14.60
C VAL A 94 13.53 -26.66 -15.00
N ASN A 95 12.97 -25.88 -15.93
CA ASN A 95 13.53 -24.61 -16.39
C ASN A 95 12.87 -23.39 -15.72
N GLY A 96 11.97 -23.60 -14.75
CA GLY A 96 11.26 -22.53 -14.06
C GLY A 96 10.05 -21.93 -14.79
N PHE A 97 9.69 -22.46 -15.96
CA PHE A 97 8.55 -21.99 -16.75
C PHE A 97 7.27 -22.73 -16.39
N CYS A 98 6.14 -22.11 -16.68
CA CYS A 98 4.85 -22.79 -16.68
C CYS A 98 4.86 -23.97 -17.67
N PRO A 99 4.59 -25.22 -17.23
CA PRO A 99 4.41 -26.32 -18.15
C PRO A 99 3.12 -26.08 -18.96
N ILE A 100 3.27 -25.99 -20.28
CA ILE A 100 2.15 -25.87 -21.22
C ILE A 100 1.97 -27.23 -21.89
N ASP A 101 0.74 -27.71 -21.98
CA ASP A 101 0.45 -28.98 -22.65
C ASP A 101 0.53 -28.88 -24.19
N GLU A 102 0.32 -30.00 -24.87
CA GLU A 102 0.39 -30.07 -26.34
C GLU A 102 -0.67 -29.19 -27.04
N ASP A 103 -1.78 -28.90 -26.34
CA ASP A 103 -2.87 -28.04 -26.82
C ASP A 103 -2.62 -26.55 -26.54
N GLY A 104 -1.50 -26.21 -25.91
CA GLY A 104 -1.18 -24.83 -25.53
C GLY A 104 -1.83 -24.38 -24.22
N ARG A 105 -2.42 -25.29 -23.44
CA ARG A 105 -3.14 -24.96 -22.21
C ARG A 105 -2.20 -24.94 -21.01
N SER A 106 -2.45 -23.98 -20.13
CA SER A 106 -1.78 -23.89 -18.82
C SER A 106 -2.51 -24.70 -17.76
N PRO A 107 -1.84 -25.16 -16.70
CA PRO A 107 -2.48 -25.91 -15.64
C PRO A 107 -3.48 -25.03 -14.87
N SER A 108 -4.46 -25.67 -14.23
CA SER A 108 -5.40 -24.98 -13.34
C SER A 108 -4.70 -24.42 -12.08
N GLY A 109 -5.40 -23.60 -11.30
CA GLY A 109 -4.99 -23.12 -9.98
C GLY A 109 -5.00 -24.20 -8.90
N ARG A 110 -5.29 -25.46 -9.25
CA ARG A 110 -5.07 -26.59 -8.35
C ARG A 110 -3.59 -26.92 -8.30
N ASP A 111 -3.15 -27.34 -7.12
CA ASP A 111 -1.78 -27.80 -6.87
C ASP A 111 -0.71 -26.79 -7.30
N VAL A 112 -1.02 -25.49 -7.20
CA VAL A 112 -0.02 -24.43 -7.43
C VAL A 112 1.11 -24.56 -6.42
N GLU A 113 2.32 -24.44 -6.93
CA GLU A 113 3.54 -24.38 -6.13
C GLU A 113 3.77 -22.94 -5.68
N ILE A 114 4.25 -22.80 -4.44
CA ILE A 114 4.63 -21.54 -3.82
C ILE A 114 6.14 -21.60 -3.56
N ARG A 115 6.91 -20.72 -4.20
CA ARG A 115 8.37 -20.61 -4.03
C ARG A 115 8.74 -19.30 -3.39
N ARG A 116 9.53 -19.32 -2.30
CA ARG A 116 10.18 -18.11 -1.79
C ARG A 116 11.35 -17.78 -2.69
N LEU A 117 11.31 -16.67 -3.41
CA LEU A 117 12.25 -16.36 -4.47
C LEU A 117 13.41 -15.51 -3.96
N ASP A 118 14.58 -15.76 -4.50
CA ASP A 118 15.82 -15.01 -4.26
C ASP A 118 16.51 -14.71 -5.60
N GLN A 119 17.42 -13.73 -5.60
CA GLN A 119 18.27 -13.34 -6.73
C GLN A 119 17.48 -13.16 -8.02
N TYR A 120 17.00 -11.94 -8.28
CA TYR A 120 16.23 -11.67 -9.48
C TYR A 120 16.88 -10.65 -10.40
N ASP A 121 16.38 -10.63 -11.63
CA ASP A 121 16.62 -9.54 -12.58
C ASP A 121 15.36 -8.71 -12.85
N ALA A 122 15.56 -7.55 -13.49
CA ALA A 122 14.48 -6.65 -13.88
C ALA A 122 13.42 -7.30 -14.80
N TYR A 123 13.79 -8.40 -15.47
CA TYR A 123 12.96 -9.15 -16.40
C TYR A 123 12.12 -10.25 -15.71
N GLY A 124 12.21 -10.35 -14.39
CA GLY A 124 11.53 -11.31 -13.50
C GLY A 124 11.89 -12.76 -13.75
N TRP A 125 13.18 -12.98 -14.02
CA TRP A 125 13.84 -14.23 -13.71
C TRP A 125 14.30 -14.18 -12.27
N PHE A 126 14.10 -15.29 -11.56
CA PHE A 126 14.61 -15.54 -10.23
C PHE A 126 15.54 -16.75 -10.33
N TYR A 127 16.77 -16.60 -9.85
CA TYR A 127 17.84 -17.58 -9.99
C TYR A 127 18.04 -18.41 -8.71
N GLY A 128 17.35 -18.04 -7.62
CA GLY A 128 17.35 -18.74 -6.36
C GLY A 128 15.95 -18.98 -5.81
N VAL A 129 15.80 -20.07 -5.07
CA VAL A 129 14.65 -20.34 -4.20
C VAL A 129 15.18 -20.51 -2.77
N LEU A 130 14.61 -19.76 -1.83
CA LEU A 130 14.93 -19.88 -0.41
C LEU A 130 14.24 -21.12 0.15
N VAL A 131 15.05 -22.03 0.68
CA VAL A 131 14.58 -23.23 1.41
C VAL A 131 15.08 -23.18 2.84
N ASP A 132 14.34 -23.81 3.75
CA ASP A 132 14.78 -23.96 5.13
C ASP A 132 16.08 -24.78 5.16
N ASP A 133 17.06 -24.31 5.93
CA ASP A 133 18.28 -25.05 6.16
C ASP A 133 17.99 -26.24 7.08
N GLU A 134 18.39 -27.45 6.68
CA GLU A 134 18.16 -28.68 7.45
C GLU A 134 18.85 -28.64 8.83
N GLU A 135 19.91 -27.84 8.95
CA GLU A 135 20.64 -27.60 10.20
C GLU A 135 19.96 -26.56 11.11
N GLY A 136 18.83 -25.98 10.67
CA GLY A 136 18.02 -25.03 11.46
C GLY A 136 18.68 -23.67 11.68
N THR A 137 19.73 -23.33 10.93
CA THR A 137 20.50 -22.10 11.14
C THR A 137 20.01 -20.90 10.33
N GLY A 138 19.09 -21.11 9.37
CA GLY A 138 18.50 -20.04 8.57
C GLY A 138 17.84 -20.54 7.29
N MET A 139 17.70 -19.65 6.31
CA MET A 139 17.30 -20.00 4.94
C MET A 139 18.56 -20.15 4.08
N ARG A 140 18.62 -21.17 3.23
CA ARG A 140 19.65 -21.27 2.17
C ARG A 140 19.01 -21.03 0.80
N SER A 141 19.76 -20.37 -0.08
CA SER A 141 19.32 -20.15 -1.46
C SER A 141 19.75 -21.33 -2.32
N GLU A 142 18.79 -22.07 -2.86
CA GLU A 142 19.03 -23.12 -3.86
C GLU A 142 18.95 -22.54 -5.26
N GLN A 143 19.96 -22.85 -6.09
CA GLN A 143 20.01 -22.37 -7.46
C GLN A 143 18.95 -23.08 -8.32
N THR A 144 17.76 -22.50 -8.34
CA THR A 144 16.61 -23.00 -9.08
C THR A 144 16.02 -21.85 -9.87
N CYS A 145 15.99 -22.00 -11.20
CA CYS A 145 15.40 -20.99 -12.06
C CYS A 145 13.88 -20.96 -11.86
N THR A 146 13.34 -19.76 -11.67
CA THR A 146 11.91 -19.49 -11.57
C THR A 146 11.57 -18.28 -12.42
N VAL A 147 10.66 -18.45 -13.40
CA VAL A 147 10.29 -17.39 -14.34
C VAL A 147 8.87 -16.93 -14.03
N CYS A 148 8.73 -15.68 -13.60
CA CYS A 148 7.43 -15.10 -13.21
C CYS A 148 6.92 -14.05 -14.20
N ARG A 149 7.55 -13.94 -15.38
CA ARG A 149 7.20 -12.93 -16.38
C ARG A 149 6.12 -13.39 -17.33
N ALA A 150 5.16 -12.51 -17.62
CA ALA A 150 4.28 -12.63 -18.77
C ALA A 150 5.13 -12.47 -20.05
N ASN A 151 5.67 -13.56 -20.59
CA ASN A 151 6.50 -13.53 -21.80
C ASN A 151 5.59 -13.50 -23.04
N THR A 152 5.85 -12.60 -23.98
CA THR A 152 5.03 -12.48 -25.21
C THR A 152 5.33 -13.59 -26.23
N ALA A 153 6.46 -14.30 -26.10
CA ALA A 153 6.85 -15.37 -27.03
C ALA A 153 6.51 -16.78 -26.53
N VAL A 154 6.39 -16.97 -25.22
CA VAL A 154 6.01 -18.24 -24.58
C VAL A 154 5.01 -17.90 -23.49
N PRO A 155 3.75 -18.37 -23.58
CA PRO A 155 2.77 -18.14 -22.52
C PRO A 155 3.33 -18.60 -21.18
N ASN A 156 3.34 -17.70 -20.20
CA ASN A 156 3.79 -18.03 -18.86
C ASN A 156 2.80 -17.48 -17.84
N CYS A 157 2.10 -18.40 -17.19
CA CYS A 157 1.07 -18.11 -16.21
C CYS A 157 1.63 -17.91 -14.80
N ASN A 158 2.92 -18.18 -14.60
CA ASN A 158 3.57 -17.93 -13.31
C ASN A 158 3.71 -16.43 -13.09
N PHE A 159 3.59 -16.00 -11.84
CA PHE A 159 3.79 -14.62 -11.42
C PHE A 159 4.44 -14.61 -10.04
N PHE A 160 4.91 -13.44 -9.61
CA PHE A 160 5.35 -13.24 -8.25
C PHE A 160 4.46 -12.22 -7.55
N VAL A 161 4.40 -12.32 -6.23
CA VAL A 161 3.79 -11.34 -5.33
C VAL A 161 4.76 -11.05 -4.20
N MET A 162 4.60 -9.90 -3.54
CA MET A 162 5.30 -9.63 -2.27
C MET A 162 4.63 -10.42 -1.16
N ARG A 163 5.41 -11.13 -0.34
CA ARG A 163 4.88 -11.96 0.77
C ARG A 163 3.93 -11.17 1.65
N GLY A 164 4.33 -9.99 2.10
CA GLY A 164 3.50 -9.16 2.97
C GLY A 164 2.19 -8.74 2.33
N CYS A 165 2.20 -8.46 1.03
CA CYS A 165 0.98 -8.10 0.30
C CYS A 165 0.03 -9.30 0.16
N LEU A 166 0.56 -10.52 0.03
CA LEU A 166 -0.23 -11.74 0.08
C LEU A 166 -0.84 -11.98 1.47
N GLU A 167 -0.09 -11.73 2.54
CA GLU A 167 -0.61 -11.84 3.91
C GLU A 167 -1.72 -10.82 4.19
N TYR A 168 -1.54 -9.56 3.74
CA TYR A 168 -2.59 -8.56 3.79
C TYR A 168 -3.83 -8.99 3.01
N LEU A 169 -3.67 -9.44 1.76
CA LEU A 169 -4.76 -9.96 0.96
C LEU A 169 -5.52 -11.04 1.74
N ARG A 170 -4.82 -12.05 2.27
CA ARG A 170 -5.43 -13.16 3.02
C ARG A 170 -6.27 -12.71 4.21
N HIS A 171 -5.83 -11.67 4.94
CA HIS A 171 -6.53 -11.18 6.14
C HIS A 171 -7.64 -10.17 5.85
N TRP A 172 -7.53 -9.44 4.75
CA TRP A 172 -8.42 -8.34 4.42
C TRP A 172 -9.49 -8.67 3.39
N LEU A 173 -9.32 -9.80 2.70
CA LEU A 173 -10.34 -10.35 1.82
C LEU A 173 -11.62 -10.61 2.61
N ASP A 174 -12.76 -10.27 2.03
CA ASP A 174 -14.05 -10.36 2.72
C ASP A 174 -14.36 -11.82 3.12
N PRO A 175 -14.53 -12.13 4.42
CA PRO A 175 -14.87 -13.48 4.85
C PRO A 175 -16.26 -13.92 4.39
N SER A 176 -17.12 -12.98 3.97
CA SER A 176 -18.46 -13.23 3.45
C SER A 176 -18.51 -13.45 1.93
N LEU A 177 -17.35 -13.57 1.27
CA LEU A 177 -17.30 -13.94 -0.15
C LEU A 177 -18.16 -15.19 -0.42
N PRO A 178 -18.90 -15.21 -1.54
CA PRO A 178 -19.78 -16.31 -1.86
C PRO A 178 -18.99 -17.63 -1.98
N PRO A 179 -19.66 -18.78 -1.78
CA PRO A 179 -19.07 -20.05 -2.15
C PRO A 179 -18.79 -20.08 -3.66
N ARG A 180 -18.01 -21.07 -4.10
CA ARG A 180 -17.64 -21.30 -5.49
C ARG A 180 -18.81 -21.84 -6.31
N VAL A 181 -19.83 -21.02 -6.56
CA VAL A 181 -21.07 -21.39 -7.26
C VAL A 181 -20.83 -21.79 -8.72
N ALA A 182 -19.86 -21.16 -9.38
CA ALA A 182 -19.55 -21.45 -10.78
C ALA A 182 -18.87 -22.80 -11.04
N PHE A 183 -18.48 -23.51 -9.98
CA PHE A 183 -17.72 -24.75 -10.06
C PHE A 183 -18.61 -25.94 -9.73
N MET A 184 -18.43 -27.07 -10.40
CA MET A 184 -19.20 -28.28 -10.10
C MET A 184 -19.01 -28.66 -8.63
N GLU A 185 -20.08 -29.11 -7.93
CA GLU A 185 -20.05 -29.47 -6.50
C GLU A 185 -18.96 -30.51 -6.14
N THR A 186 -18.54 -31.33 -7.11
CA THR A 186 -17.48 -32.33 -6.96
C THR A 186 -16.07 -31.77 -7.15
N SER A 187 -15.93 -30.47 -7.42
CA SER A 187 -14.64 -29.84 -7.65
C SER A 187 -13.87 -29.72 -6.33
N PRO A 188 -12.60 -30.18 -6.27
CA PRO A 188 -11.75 -29.94 -5.12
C PRO A 188 -11.66 -28.45 -4.77
N SER A 189 -11.62 -28.15 -3.47
CA SER A 189 -11.31 -26.82 -2.95
C SER A 189 -9.95 -26.36 -3.47
N MET A 190 -9.82 -25.07 -3.79
CA MET A 190 -8.53 -24.45 -4.13
C MET A 190 -8.06 -23.62 -2.95
N SER A 191 -6.74 -23.48 -2.82
CA SER A 191 -6.17 -22.53 -1.88
C SER A 191 -6.43 -21.08 -2.36
N LEU A 192 -6.17 -20.11 -1.49
CA LEU A 192 -6.21 -18.69 -1.84
C LEU A 192 -5.28 -18.39 -3.03
N GLU A 193 -4.08 -18.97 -3.03
CA GLU A 193 -3.07 -18.80 -4.09
C GLU A 193 -3.52 -19.46 -5.39
N GLY A 194 -4.25 -20.56 -5.31
CA GLY A 194 -4.86 -21.22 -6.46
C GLY A 194 -5.97 -20.37 -7.10
N GLU A 195 -6.86 -19.80 -6.28
CA GLU A 195 -7.87 -18.84 -6.76
C GLU A 195 -7.20 -17.56 -7.29
N LEU A 196 -6.15 -17.06 -6.64
CA LEU A 196 -5.37 -15.92 -7.14
C LEU A 196 -4.77 -16.23 -8.51
N TYR A 197 -4.19 -17.43 -8.67
CA TYR A 197 -3.58 -17.87 -9.90
C TYR A 197 -4.60 -17.95 -11.05
N GLU A 198 -5.82 -18.38 -10.76
CA GLU A 198 -6.91 -18.39 -11.73
C GLU A 198 -7.34 -16.98 -12.13
N ILE A 199 -7.53 -16.08 -11.16
CA ILE A 199 -7.91 -14.68 -11.39
C ILE A 199 -6.84 -13.94 -12.21
N VAL A 200 -5.56 -14.13 -11.85
CA VAL A 200 -4.39 -13.53 -12.52
C VAL A 200 -4.16 -14.01 -13.94
N ASN A 201 -4.65 -15.20 -14.27
CA ASN A 201 -4.49 -15.81 -15.60
C ASN A 201 -5.82 -15.92 -16.36
N SER A 202 -6.83 -15.13 -15.97
CA SER A 202 -8.11 -15.07 -16.67
C SER A 202 -8.06 -14.19 -17.92
N HIS A 203 -8.94 -14.46 -18.87
CA HIS A 203 -9.13 -13.61 -20.05
C HIS A 203 -9.87 -12.31 -19.77
N ASP A 204 -10.69 -12.31 -18.72
CA ASP A 204 -11.51 -11.15 -18.37
C ASP A 204 -10.62 -9.98 -17.90
N GLU A 205 -9.44 -10.28 -17.35
CA GLU A 205 -8.50 -9.30 -16.81
C GLU A 205 -7.04 -9.64 -17.19
N ILE A 206 -6.72 -9.49 -18.48
CA ILE A 206 -5.37 -9.78 -19.01
C ILE A 206 -4.35 -8.79 -18.45
N ARG A 207 -3.33 -9.32 -17.76
CA ARG A 207 -2.19 -8.55 -17.27
C ARG A 207 -1.45 -7.83 -18.40
N ASP A 208 -1.03 -6.60 -18.14
CA ASP A 208 -0.15 -5.88 -19.06
C ASP A 208 1.29 -6.41 -19.03
N ARG A 209 2.17 -5.83 -19.85
CA ARG A 209 3.60 -6.19 -19.90
C ARG A 209 4.34 -5.96 -18.57
N SER A 210 3.77 -5.14 -17.68
CA SER A 210 4.32 -4.82 -16.37
C SER A 210 3.85 -5.78 -15.29
N ASN A 211 2.98 -6.75 -15.62
CA ASN A 211 2.35 -7.71 -14.72
C ASN A 211 1.22 -7.11 -13.86
N LEU A 212 0.62 -6.00 -14.29
CA LEU A 212 -0.48 -5.33 -13.59
C LEU A 212 -1.84 -5.57 -14.26
N PHE A 213 -2.89 -5.54 -13.45
CA PHE A 213 -4.27 -5.58 -13.93
C PHE A 213 -4.74 -4.19 -14.39
N PRO A 214 -5.30 -4.04 -15.60
CA PRO A 214 -5.82 -2.75 -16.07
C PRO A 214 -6.98 -2.21 -15.24
N SER A 215 -7.80 -3.09 -14.65
CA SER A 215 -8.94 -2.72 -13.80
C SER A 215 -8.56 -2.23 -12.40
N ILE A 216 -7.35 -2.56 -11.92
CA ILE A 216 -6.93 -2.22 -10.56
C ILE A 216 -6.19 -0.88 -10.54
N GLN A 217 -6.62 -0.01 -9.64
CA GLN A 217 -6.01 1.29 -9.40
C GLN A 217 -4.79 1.16 -8.48
N TYR A 218 -3.60 1.11 -9.08
CA TYR A 218 -2.32 1.11 -8.36
C TYR A 218 -1.82 2.50 -7.96
N GLY A 219 -2.64 3.55 -8.13
CA GLY A 219 -2.22 4.94 -7.95
C GLY A 219 -1.33 5.42 -9.09
N ASP A 220 -0.24 6.12 -8.75
CA ASP A 220 0.70 6.67 -9.75
C ASP A 220 1.91 5.75 -10.00
N ILE A 221 1.99 4.61 -9.33
CA ILE A 221 2.99 3.56 -9.59
C ILE A 221 3.09 3.23 -11.09
N PRO A 222 1.96 3.03 -11.83
CA PRO A 222 2.04 2.76 -13.25
C PRO A 222 2.66 3.89 -14.08
N LYS A 223 2.68 5.14 -13.57
CA LYS A 223 3.33 6.25 -14.29
C LYS A 223 4.84 6.16 -14.20
N ALA A 224 5.37 5.57 -13.12
CA ALA A 224 6.81 5.29 -12.96
C ALA A 224 7.30 4.10 -13.81
N LEU A 225 6.46 3.56 -14.71
CA LEU A 225 6.77 2.40 -15.56
C LEU A 225 7.75 2.74 -16.70
N GLU A 226 9.03 2.85 -16.37
CA GLU A 226 10.02 2.04 -17.08
C GLU A 226 10.00 0.64 -16.41
N GLN A 227 10.24 -0.45 -17.14
CA GLN A 227 9.81 -1.86 -16.86
C GLN A 227 10.16 -2.48 -15.48
N ASP A 228 10.68 -1.71 -14.54
CA ASP A 228 11.37 -2.09 -13.31
C ASP A 228 11.22 -1.09 -12.14
N GLN A 229 10.48 0.03 -12.30
CA GLN A 229 10.37 1.09 -11.29
C GLN A 229 11.71 1.73 -10.92
N PHE A 230 12.69 1.72 -11.82
CA PHE A 230 13.97 2.37 -11.51
C PHE A 230 13.85 3.90 -11.43
N ARG A 231 12.93 4.53 -12.15
CA ARG A 231 12.82 6.00 -12.28
C ARG A 231 11.46 6.51 -11.81
N PHE A 232 11.47 7.38 -10.80
CA PHE A 232 10.24 7.90 -10.17
C PHE A 232 9.83 9.30 -10.62
N LEU A 233 10.54 9.91 -11.58
CA LEU A 233 10.23 11.24 -12.13
C LEU A 233 8.75 11.41 -12.50
N ASN A 234 8.17 10.41 -13.15
CA ASN A 234 6.78 10.44 -13.61
C ASN A 234 5.73 10.33 -12.50
N ALA A 235 6.14 9.89 -11.30
CA ALA A 235 5.29 9.85 -10.12
C ALA A 235 5.28 11.20 -9.37
N ARG A 236 6.12 12.17 -9.75
CA ARG A 236 6.20 13.46 -9.06
C ARG A 236 4.89 14.24 -9.15
N LYS A 237 4.43 14.77 -8.00
CA LYS A 237 3.24 15.61 -7.87
C LYS A 237 3.57 16.99 -7.31
N GLY A 238 4.08 17.85 -8.20
CA GLY A 238 4.45 19.23 -7.86
C GLY A 238 5.66 19.30 -6.93
N SER A 239 5.85 20.47 -6.31
CA SER A 239 7.02 20.77 -5.47
C SER A 239 6.63 21.31 -4.10
N ARG A 240 5.45 20.92 -3.59
CA ARG A 240 4.84 21.55 -2.41
C ARG A 240 5.63 21.25 -1.14
N HIS A 241 6.06 20.01 -0.95
CA HIS A 241 6.81 19.64 0.25
C HIS A 241 8.22 20.25 0.19
N THR A 242 8.86 20.19 -0.97
CA THR A 242 10.17 20.79 -1.20
C THR A 242 10.14 22.31 -0.98
N SER A 243 9.09 23.01 -1.46
CA SER A 243 8.89 24.44 -1.21
C SER A 243 8.89 24.77 0.28
N ARG A 244 8.08 24.05 1.07
CA ARG A 244 7.97 24.25 2.52
C ARG A 244 9.27 23.96 3.26
N ALA A 245 9.99 22.91 2.85
CA ALA A 245 11.27 22.56 3.43
C ALA A 245 12.33 23.63 3.15
N ILE A 246 12.36 24.18 1.92
CA ILE A 246 13.25 25.27 1.54
C ILE A 246 12.93 26.55 2.31
N ASP A 247 11.65 26.89 2.46
CA ASP A 247 11.17 28.03 3.26
C ASP A 247 11.59 27.90 4.74
N ALA A 248 11.51 26.68 5.29
CA ALA A 248 12.01 26.35 6.62
C ALA A 248 13.56 26.34 6.75
N GLY A 249 14.28 26.64 5.66
CA GLY A 249 15.74 26.75 5.66
C GLY A 249 16.50 25.45 5.37
N LEU A 250 15.81 24.32 5.11
CA LEU A 250 16.46 23.02 4.84
C LEU A 250 17.17 23.01 3.49
N ARG A 251 18.34 22.38 3.40
CA ARG A 251 19.18 22.32 2.18
C ARG A 251 19.86 20.96 1.99
N ASN A 252 20.34 20.67 0.78
CA ASN A 252 21.12 19.46 0.45
C ASN A 252 20.44 18.17 0.93
N LYS A 253 21.13 17.34 1.72
CA LYS A 253 20.62 16.06 2.26
C LYS A 253 19.34 16.23 3.07
N GLU A 254 19.15 17.37 3.73
CA GLU A 254 17.95 17.64 4.55
C GLU A 254 16.69 17.84 3.71
N LEU A 255 16.83 18.11 2.41
CA LEU A 255 15.71 18.21 1.48
C LEU A 255 15.22 16.85 0.98
N LEU A 256 16.00 15.78 1.16
CA LEU A 256 15.66 14.46 0.64
C LEU A 256 14.28 13.97 1.08
N PRO A 257 13.87 14.05 2.37
CA PRO A 257 12.52 13.62 2.78
C PRO A 257 11.40 14.38 2.05
N ALA A 258 11.58 15.68 1.82
CA ALA A 258 10.60 16.51 1.11
C ALA A 258 10.54 16.17 -0.39
N LEU A 259 11.70 15.89 -1.01
CA LEU A 259 11.77 15.38 -2.37
C LEU A 259 11.06 14.02 -2.48
N PHE A 260 11.35 13.07 -1.59
CA PHE A 260 10.71 11.76 -1.58
C PHE A 260 9.18 11.85 -1.44
N ALA A 261 8.68 12.80 -0.65
CA ALA A 261 7.25 13.07 -0.54
C ALA A 261 6.65 13.60 -1.86
N ASP A 262 7.31 14.56 -2.51
CA ASP A 262 6.87 15.12 -3.81
C ASP A 262 6.95 14.07 -4.95
N PHE A 263 7.90 13.13 -4.90
CA PHE A 263 8.05 12.00 -5.84
C PHE A 263 7.17 10.78 -5.50
N GLN A 264 6.33 10.89 -4.47
CA GLN A 264 5.43 9.83 -4.01
C GLN A 264 6.11 8.52 -3.60
N CYS A 265 7.34 8.58 -3.06
CA CYS A 265 8.07 7.38 -2.64
C CYS A 265 7.43 6.65 -1.46
N TRP A 266 6.50 7.29 -0.75
CA TRP A 266 5.65 6.66 0.26
C TRP A 266 4.92 5.41 -0.26
N LEU A 267 4.69 5.30 -1.57
CA LEU A 267 4.09 4.12 -2.22
C LEU A 267 4.92 2.83 -2.01
N SER A 268 6.20 2.95 -1.65
CA SER A 268 7.14 1.86 -1.38
C SER A 268 7.46 1.67 0.11
N MET A 269 6.81 2.41 1.02
CA MET A 269 7.12 2.28 2.45
C MET A 269 6.48 1.07 3.10
N ARG A 270 7.18 0.48 4.07
CA ARG A 270 6.65 -0.62 4.87
C ARG A 270 5.33 -0.21 5.53
N PRO A 271 4.26 -1.02 5.42
CA PRO A 271 2.90 -0.65 5.86
C PRO A 271 2.61 -0.93 7.34
N ASP A 272 3.64 -1.25 8.13
CA ASP A 272 3.59 -1.67 9.53
C ASP A 272 4.35 -0.69 10.46
N ILE A 273 4.50 0.59 10.07
CA ILE A 273 4.97 1.64 10.98
C ILE A 273 3.77 2.48 11.43
N TRP A 274 3.38 2.32 12.70
CA TRP A 274 2.34 3.13 13.33
C TRP A 274 2.86 4.50 13.77
N PRO A 275 2.06 5.56 13.61
CA PRO A 275 2.43 6.89 14.06
C PRO A 275 2.49 6.96 15.60
N SER A 276 3.46 7.70 16.12
CA SER A 276 3.50 8.08 17.54
C SER A 276 2.67 9.35 17.80
N PRO A 277 2.20 9.56 19.04
CA PRO A 277 1.48 10.78 19.40
C PRO A 277 2.34 12.03 19.18
N SER A 278 1.73 13.07 18.60
CA SER A 278 2.38 14.36 18.42
C SER A 278 2.59 15.05 19.78
N THR A 279 3.73 15.70 19.95
CA THR A 279 3.99 16.60 21.08
C THR A 279 3.31 17.96 20.93
N SER A 280 2.79 18.29 19.74
CA SER A 280 2.08 19.54 19.50
C SER A 280 0.64 19.45 20.02
N PRO A 281 0.11 20.51 20.67
CA PRO A 281 -1.28 20.53 21.11
C PRO A 281 -2.22 20.28 19.92
N THR A 282 -3.12 19.32 20.07
CA THR A 282 -4.16 19.01 19.09
C THR A 282 -5.02 20.26 18.88
N PRO A 283 -5.07 20.86 17.68
CA PRO A 283 -5.94 21.99 17.43
C PRO A 283 -7.41 21.54 17.60
N PRO A 284 -8.31 22.44 18.06
CA PRO A 284 -9.73 22.12 18.19
C PRO A 284 -10.30 21.74 16.82
N THR A 285 -10.86 20.54 16.73
CA THR A 285 -11.16 19.90 15.45
C THR A 285 -12.32 20.57 14.69
N PHE A 286 -13.31 21.12 15.40
CA PHE A 286 -14.45 21.81 14.77
C PHE A 286 -14.99 22.96 15.63
N THR A 287 -15.31 24.07 14.98
CA THR A 287 -16.05 25.18 15.60
C THR A 287 -17.51 24.76 15.80
N ARG A 288 -17.98 24.73 17.06
CA ARG A 288 -19.39 24.41 17.36
C ARG A 288 -20.30 25.50 16.81
N PHE A 289 -21.29 25.12 16.02
CA PHE A 289 -22.37 26.01 15.61
C PHE A 289 -23.52 25.90 16.62
N PRO A 290 -24.15 27.01 17.03
CA PRO A 290 -25.33 26.96 17.87
C PRO A 290 -26.45 26.22 17.14
N ALA A 291 -26.94 25.13 17.75
CA ALA A 291 -28.02 24.33 17.18
C ALA A 291 -29.32 25.14 17.15
N SER A 292 -29.97 25.21 15.99
CA SER A 292 -31.38 25.65 15.91
C SER A 292 -32.28 24.48 16.30
N PRO A 293 -33.34 24.70 17.09
CA PRO A 293 -34.26 23.66 17.59
C PRO A 293 -35.20 23.08 16.53
N LEU A 294 -34.88 23.21 15.24
CA LEU A 294 -35.69 22.69 14.14
C LEU A 294 -35.55 21.17 14.04
N SER A 295 -36.66 20.51 13.70
CA SER A 295 -36.81 19.08 13.43
C SER A 295 -35.56 18.48 12.79
N GLN A 296 -34.87 17.63 13.54
CA GLN A 296 -33.73 16.88 13.06
C GLN A 296 -34.26 15.58 12.44
N PRO A 297 -34.19 15.37 11.12
CA PRO A 297 -34.68 14.13 10.51
C PRO A 297 -33.96 12.89 11.07
N PHE A 298 -32.74 13.07 11.58
CA PHE A 298 -31.93 12.01 12.19
C PHE A 298 -32.25 11.77 13.67
N SER A 299 -33.01 12.63 14.36
CA SER A 299 -33.39 12.37 15.77
C SER A 299 -34.38 11.21 15.91
N ALA A 300 -34.98 10.75 14.80
CA ALA A 300 -35.85 9.58 14.77
C ALA A 300 -35.07 8.26 14.66
N ILE A 301 -33.78 8.30 14.31
CA ILE A 301 -32.94 7.11 14.17
C ILE A 301 -32.16 6.91 15.47
N PRO A 302 -32.22 5.71 16.10
CA PRO A 302 -31.38 5.39 17.25
C PRO A 302 -29.89 5.58 16.96
N THR A 303 -29.16 6.06 17.95
CA THR A 303 -27.71 6.33 17.84
C THR A 303 -26.94 5.08 17.37
N GLU A 304 -27.36 3.90 17.82
CA GLU A 304 -26.76 2.62 17.46
C GLU A 304 -26.87 2.34 15.96
N LEU A 305 -28.04 2.61 15.38
CA LEU A 305 -28.26 2.45 13.93
C LEU A 305 -27.47 3.49 13.13
N LEU A 306 -27.32 4.71 13.65
CA LEU A 306 -26.49 5.73 13.01
C LEU A 306 -25.02 5.32 13.00
N LEU A 307 -24.50 4.77 14.11
CA LEU A 307 -23.16 4.23 14.18
C LEU A 307 -22.97 3.06 13.22
N ASP A 308 -23.97 2.17 13.11
CA ASP A 308 -23.95 1.04 12.19
C ASP A 308 -23.95 1.46 10.71
N ILE A 309 -24.65 2.55 10.37
CA ILE A 309 -24.64 3.11 9.02
C ILE A 309 -23.31 3.82 8.77
N PHE A 310 -22.89 4.70 9.69
CA PHE A 310 -21.72 5.56 9.49
C PHE A 310 -20.40 4.79 9.53
N ARG A 311 -20.29 3.66 10.24
CA ARG A 311 -19.09 2.82 10.19
C ARG A 311 -18.80 2.24 8.80
N GLN A 312 -19.81 2.17 7.93
CA GLN A 312 -19.66 1.67 6.56
C GLN A 312 -19.23 2.76 5.57
N ILE A 313 -19.21 4.03 6.01
CA ILE A 313 -18.91 5.19 5.16
C ILE A 313 -17.47 5.65 5.44
N PRO A 314 -16.61 5.79 4.41
CA PRO A 314 -15.27 6.34 4.58
C PRO A 314 -15.28 7.69 5.31
N ILE A 315 -14.33 7.94 6.20
CA ILE A 315 -14.34 9.17 7.04
C ILE A 315 -14.41 10.44 6.19
N CYS A 316 -13.69 10.51 5.06
CA CYS A 316 -13.75 11.66 4.15
C CYS A 316 -15.16 11.91 3.58
N ALA A 317 -15.90 10.85 3.27
CA ALA A 317 -17.28 10.94 2.80
C ALA A 317 -18.23 11.33 3.95
N LEU A 318 -18.00 10.83 5.16
CA LEU A 318 -18.74 11.23 6.37
C LEU A 318 -18.55 12.73 6.68
N LEU A 319 -17.30 13.22 6.61
CA LEU A 319 -17.00 14.65 6.78
C LEU A 319 -17.62 15.49 5.66
N SER A 320 -17.68 14.97 4.43
CA SER A 320 -18.38 15.62 3.33
C SER A 320 -19.90 15.64 3.56
N LEU A 321 -20.48 14.57 4.09
CA LEU A 321 -21.90 14.48 4.47
C LEU A 321 -22.27 15.50 5.55
N SER A 322 -21.34 15.84 6.44
CA SER A 322 -21.52 16.90 7.42
C SER A 322 -21.85 18.27 6.78
N SER A 323 -21.47 18.49 5.52
CA SER A 323 -21.81 19.72 4.79
C SER A 323 -23.24 19.76 4.24
N ALA A 324 -23.94 18.62 4.20
CA ALA A 324 -25.26 18.51 3.58
C ALA A 324 -26.38 19.19 4.39
N SER A 325 -26.26 19.25 5.72
CA SER A 325 -27.21 19.99 6.57
C SER A 325 -26.57 20.44 7.88
N ARG A 326 -27.13 21.48 8.51
CA ARG A 326 -26.69 21.92 9.85
C ARG A 326 -26.85 20.85 10.92
N SER A 327 -27.93 20.05 10.85
CA SER A 327 -28.19 18.97 11.80
C SER A 327 -27.13 17.86 11.70
N LEU A 328 -26.83 17.40 10.48
CA LEU A 328 -25.76 16.42 10.23
C LEU A 328 -24.40 16.99 10.63
N ARG A 329 -24.14 18.27 10.34
CA ARG A 329 -22.92 18.92 10.78
C ARG A 329 -22.77 18.87 12.29
N THR A 330 -23.81 19.29 13.03
CA THR A 330 -23.78 19.30 14.49
C THR A 330 -23.57 17.90 15.06
N LEU A 331 -24.24 16.87 14.52
CA LEU A 331 -24.09 15.49 14.94
C LEU A 331 -22.68 14.94 14.64
N ILE A 332 -22.25 15.01 13.38
CA ILE A 332 -20.99 14.41 12.90
C ILE A 332 -19.76 15.11 13.49
N THR A 333 -19.85 16.41 13.77
CA THR A 333 -18.73 17.17 14.36
C THR A 333 -18.76 17.22 15.89
N GLU A 334 -19.74 16.55 16.52
CA GLU A 334 -19.76 16.36 17.97
C GLU A 334 -18.59 15.40 18.34
N PRO A 335 -17.64 15.81 19.20
CA PRO A 335 -16.42 15.04 19.44
C PRO A 335 -16.64 13.60 19.94
N GLU A 336 -17.59 13.37 20.85
CA GLU A 336 -17.83 12.03 21.40
C GLU A 336 -18.42 11.10 20.34
N PHE A 337 -19.44 11.56 19.62
CA PHE A 337 -20.09 10.84 18.53
C PHE A 337 -19.13 10.57 17.38
N LEU A 338 -18.31 11.56 16.99
CA LEU A 338 -17.29 11.37 15.96
C LEU A 338 -16.25 10.32 16.39
N ASN A 339 -15.77 10.40 17.64
CA ASN A 339 -14.81 9.43 18.16
C ASN A 339 -15.40 8.02 18.21
N GLN A 340 -16.66 7.86 18.61
CA GLN A 340 -17.38 6.58 18.57
C GLN A 340 -17.59 6.07 17.14
N THR A 341 -17.92 6.96 16.19
CA THR A 341 -18.08 6.60 14.79
C THR A 341 -16.76 6.12 14.19
N ILE A 342 -15.65 6.82 14.46
CA ILE A 342 -14.31 6.42 14.03
C ILE A 342 -13.91 5.10 14.69
N LYS A 343 -14.19 4.92 15.99
CA LYS A 343 -13.99 3.65 16.68
C LYS A 343 -14.71 2.50 15.97
N ALA A 344 -15.99 2.67 15.66
CA ALA A 344 -16.79 1.66 14.96
C ALA A 344 -16.25 1.38 13.55
N ALA A 345 -15.83 2.43 12.82
CA ALA A 345 -15.23 2.31 11.49
C ALA A 345 -13.90 1.55 11.51
N VAL A 346 -13.06 1.77 12.52
CA VAL A 346 -11.77 1.06 12.68
C VAL A 346 -11.97 -0.38 13.12
N LEU A 347 -12.88 -0.64 14.07
CA LEU A 347 -13.04 -1.98 14.63
C LEU A 347 -13.79 -2.94 13.70
N ALA A 348 -14.72 -2.43 12.88
CA ALA A 348 -15.64 -3.29 12.12
C ALA A 348 -16.16 -2.65 10.83
N GLY A 349 -15.49 -1.62 10.29
CA GLY A 349 -16.03 -0.83 9.19
C GLY A 349 -15.00 -0.44 8.15
N SER A 350 -15.21 0.72 7.52
CA SER A 350 -14.43 1.19 6.36
C SER A 350 -12.95 1.47 6.65
N GLU A 351 -12.58 1.60 7.92
CA GLU A 351 -11.21 1.91 8.36
C GLU A 351 -10.53 0.71 9.04
N PHE A 352 -11.06 -0.50 8.83
CA PHE A 352 -10.51 -1.75 9.38
C PHE A 352 -9.02 -1.96 9.08
N TRP A 353 -8.55 -1.42 7.96
CA TRP A 353 -7.14 -1.45 7.56
C TRP A 353 -6.18 -0.84 8.59
N ILE A 354 -6.65 -0.03 9.55
CA ILE A 354 -5.81 0.56 10.60
C ILE A 354 -5.35 -0.49 11.64
N LEU A 355 -6.11 -1.57 11.81
CA LEU A 355 -5.79 -2.64 12.75
C LEU A 355 -4.63 -3.52 12.26
N PRO A 356 -3.81 -4.07 13.18
CA PRO A 356 -2.69 -4.94 12.82
C PRO A 356 -3.15 -6.28 12.23
N VAL A 357 -2.32 -6.84 11.36
CA VAL A 357 -2.48 -8.19 10.80
C VAL A 357 -1.60 -9.18 11.56
N ALA A 358 -2.24 -10.13 12.24
CA ALA A 358 -1.55 -11.05 13.15
C ALA A 358 -0.57 -12.03 12.47
N ALA A 359 -0.75 -12.33 11.18
CA ALA A 359 0.17 -13.22 10.46
C ALA A 359 1.50 -12.56 10.07
N ILE A 360 1.60 -11.23 10.15
CA ILE A 360 2.85 -10.52 9.92
C ILE A 360 3.57 -10.44 11.27
N ALA A 361 4.72 -11.10 11.36
CA ALA A 361 5.45 -11.24 12.61
C ALA A 361 5.85 -9.87 13.19
N GLY A 362 5.60 -9.69 14.49
CA GLY A 362 5.91 -8.45 15.20
C GLY A 362 4.90 -7.31 15.01
N GLU A 363 3.99 -7.43 14.05
CA GLU A 363 3.05 -6.36 13.71
C GLU A 363 2.07 -6.06 14.86
N LEU A 364 1.52 -7.12 15.47
CA LEU A 364 0.59 -7.02 16.59
C LEU A 364 1.25 -6.34 17.80
N GLU A 365 2.48 -6.73 18.15
CA GLU A 365 3.22 -6.15 19.27
C GLU A 365 3.55 -4.68 19.02
N GLN A 366 4.01 -4.33 17.81
CA GLN A 366 4.32 -2.95 17.44
C GLN A 366 3.09 -2.05 17.49
N ALA A 367 1.98 -2.49 16.90
CA ALA A 367 0.71 -1.76 16.93
C ALA A 367 0.20 -1.62 18.38
N ARG A 368 0.27 -2.67 19.20
CA ARG A 368 -0.11 -2.63 20.61
C ARG A 368 0.73 -1.61 21.38
N ASN A 369 2.06 -1.63 21.21
CA ASN A 369 2.96 -0.71 21.89
C ASN A 369 2.65 0.75 21.52
N LYS A 370 2.45 1.04 20.23
CA LYS A 370 2.07 2.38 19.79
C LYS A 370 0.69 2.79 20.28
N ALA A 371 -0.28 1.89 20.29
CA ALA A 371 -1.60 2.16 20.84
C ALA A 371 -1.55 2.48 22.35
N LEU A 372 -0.67 1.81 23.12
CA LEU A 372 -0.43 2.14 24.53
C LEU A 372 0.20 3.53 24.70
N GLU A 373 1.15 3.92 23.84
CA GLU A 373 1.70 5.29 23.82
C GLU A 373 0.58 6.33 23.64
N TRP A 374 -0.35 6.10 22.70
CA TRP A 374 -1.50 6.98 22.49
C TRP A 374 -2.46 7.02 23.67
N LEU A 375 -2.76 5.89 24.32
CA LEU A 375 -3.60 5.87 25.52
C LEU A 375 -2.99 6.66 26.67
N ALA A 376 -1.68 6.55 26.87
CA ALA A 376 -0.97 7.25 27.94
C ALA A 376 -1.09 8.78 27.81
N THR A 377 -1.31 9.32 26.59
CA THR A 377 -1.53 10.76 26.39
C THR A 377 -2.85 11.30 26.94
N VAL A 378 -3.86 10.44 27.09
CA VAL A 378 -5.21 10.82 27.54
C VAL A 378 -5.49 10.31 28.96
N SER A 379 -4.91 9.18 29.33
CA SER A 379 -5.13 8.52 30.62
C SER A 379 -3.80 8.01 31.18
N PRO A 380 -2.96 8.88 31.77
CA PRO A 380 -1.64 8.52 32.29
C PRO A 380 -1.69 7.51 33.45
N ASP A 381 -2.83 7.44 34.17
CA ASP A 381 -3.05 6.51 35.29
C ASP A 381 -3.67 5.17 34.84
N HIS A 382 -3.79 4.89 33.54
CA HIS A 382 -4.39 3.65 33.07
C HIS A 382 -3.44 2.47 33.33
N ASP A 383 -3.74 1.67 34.34
CA ASP A 383 -2.94 0.52 34.73
C ASP A 383 -2.87 -0.51 33.57
N VAL A 384 -1.66 -0.72 33.04
CA VAL A 384 -1.37 -1.44 31.77
C VAL A 384 -1.37 -2.96 32.00
N GLN A 385 -2.40 -3.48 32.66
CA GLN A 385 -2.57 -4.93 32.91
C GLN A 385 -3.76 -5.53 32.16
N THR A 386 -4.22 -4.91 31.08
CA THR A 386 -5.30 -5.46 30.28
C THR A 386 -4.78 -6.48 29.26
N THR A 387 -5.30 -7.71 29.34
CA THR A 387 -5.19 -8.72 28.29
C THR A 387 -5.89 -8.28 27.00
N GLU A 388 -6.83 -7.34 27.12
CA GLU A 388 -7.58 -6.77 26.01
C GLU A 388 -6.71 -5.85 25.12
N SER A 389 -7.09 -5.72 23.85
CA SER A 389 -6.41 -4.85 22.89
C SER A 389 -6.62 -3.37 23.25
N PRO A 390 -5.56 -2.53 23.27
CA PRO A 390 -5.67 -1.10 23.57
C PRO A 390 -6.71 -0.35 22.73
N PHE A 391 -6.91 -0.77 21.49
CA PHE A 391 -7.91 -0.20 20.59
C PHE A 391 -9.34 -0.33 21.15
N HIS A 392 -9.64 -1.38 21.92
CA HIS A 392 -10.99 -1.57 22.47
C HIS A 392 -11.30 -0.62 23.64
N SER A 393 -10.28 0.05 24.21
CA SER A 393 -10.46 0.98 25.32
C SER A 393 -11.46 2.10 24.95
N PRO A 394 -12.40 2.45 25.85
CA PRO A 394 -13.30 3.58 25.64
C PRO A 394 -12.54 4.92 25.61
N SER A 395 -11.39 4.99 26.27
CA SER A 395 -10.57 6.20 26.39
C SER A 395 -9.58 6.38 25.22
N PHE A 396 -9.56 5.46 24.25
CA PHE A 396 -8.63 5.54 23.12
C PHE A 396 -8.93 6.78 22.25
N PRO A 397 -7.92 7.64 21.96
CA PRO A 397 -8.11 8.87 21.19
C PRO A 397 -8.20 8.59 19.68
N TYR A 398 -9.23 7.88 19.24
CA TYR A 398 -9.43 7.46 17.85
C TYR A 398 -9.33 8.61 16.85
N LEU A 399 -9.95 9.75 17.14
CA LEU A 399 -9.89 10.91 16.24
C LEU A 399 -8.45 11.39 15.98
N ALA A 400 -7.65 11.55 17.04
CA ALA A 400 -6.26 12.03 16.92
C ALA A 400 -5.35 10.96 16.30
N PHE A 401 -5.54 9.70 16.70
CA PHE A 401 -4.79 8.57 16.17
C PHE A 401 -5.02 8.37 14.68
N VAL A 402 -6.29 8.32 14.24
CA VAL A 402 -6.63 8.13 12.83
C VAL A 402 -6.14 9.31 11.99
N HIS A 403 -6.25 10.55 12.49
CA HIS A 403 -5.64 11.70 11.82
C HIS A 403 -4.12 11.54 11.63
N ALA A 404 -3.42 11.02 12.64
CA ALA A 404 -2.00 10.72 12.53
C ALA A 404 -1.73 9.58 11.53
N CYS A 405 -2.59 8.57 11.43
CA CYS A 405 -2.51 7.53 10.40
C CYS A 405 -2.63 8.13 8.99
N TYR A 406 -3.59 9.02 8.75
CA TYR A 406 -3.74 9.69 7.44
C TYR A 406 -2.55 10.60 7.08
N SER A 407 -1.83 11.09 8.09
CA SER A 407 -0.63 11.90 7.91
C SER A 407 0.64 11.05 7.79
N SER A 408 0.60 9.80 8.29
CA SER A 408 1.70 8.86 8.22
C SER A 408 1.82 8.28 6.83
N ASP A 409 3.05 8.31 6.38
CA ASP A 409 3.45 8.04 5.03
C ASP A 409 3.45 6.48 4.84
N SER A 410 3.79 5.73 5.91
CA SER A 410 3.63 4.27 6.02
C SER A 410 2.16 3.84 6.02
N MET A 411 1.33 4.48 6.84
CA MET A 411 -0.09 4.15 6.95
C MET A 411 -0.85 4.52 5.67
N ARG A 412 -0.41 5.53 4.92
CA ARG A 412 -0.91 5.79 3.57
C ARG A 412 -0.58 4.66 2.60
N ASN A 413 0.60 4.05 2.68
CA ASN A 413 0.88 2.85 1.89
C ASN A 413 -0.01 1.68 2.31
N ARG A 414 -0.21 1.48 3.62
CA ARG A 414 -1.13 0.48 4.16
C ARG A 414 -2.56 0.66 3.62
N GLN A 415 -3.08 1.89 3.66
CA GLN A 415 -4.39 2.24 3.09
C GLN A 415 -4.46 1.94 1.58
N ARG A 416 -3.39 2.23 0.84
CA ARG A 416 -3.32 1.90 -0.59
C ARG A 416 -3.41 0.40 -0.82
N LEU A 417 -2.68 -0.42 -0.06
CA LEU A 417 -2.76 -1.88 -0.14
C LEU A 417 -4.18 -2.37 0.17
N TRP A 418 -4.81 -1.82 1.21
CA TRP A 418 -6.21 -2.12 1.52
C TRP A 418 -7.15 -1.80 0.35
N ASN A 419 -7.00 -0.64 -0.28
CA ASN A 419 -7.81 -0.24 -1.43
C ASN A 419 -7.59 -1.18 -2.63
N ILE A 420 -6.38 -1.73 -2.81
CA ILE A 420 -6.12 -2.77 -3.81
C ILE A 420 -6.86 -4.06 -3.43
N VAL A 421 -6.77 -4.50 -2.17
CA VAL A 421 -7.51 -5.69 -1.69
C VAL A 421 -9.03 -5.55 -1.89
N LYS A 422 -9.60 -4.36 -1.67
CA LYS A 422 -11.03 -4.12 -1.94
C LYS A 422 -11.42 -4.17 -3.41
N GLN A 423 -10.48 -3.91 -4.32
CA GLN A 423 -10.72 -4.16 -5.73
C GLN A 423 -10.64 -5.67 -6.02
N PHE A 424 -9.70 -6.39 -5.38
CA PHE A 424 -9.67 -7.86 -5.44
C PHE A 424 -10.92 -8.52 -4.87
N ASP A 425 -11.55 -8.00 -3.81
CA ASP A 425 -12.83 -8.53 -3.29
C ASP A 425 -13.90 -8.58 -4.40
N VAL A 426 -13.95 -7.56 -5.25
CA VAL A 426 -14.88 -7.50 -6.38
C VAL A 426 -14.54 -8.57 -7.42
N LEU A 427 -13.26 -8.71 -7.79
CA LEU A 427 -12.80 -9.73 -8.73
C LEU A 427 -13.06 -11.14 -8.19
N TRP A 428 -12.78 -11.37 -6.91
CA TRP A 428 -13.00 -12.66 -6.26
C TRP A 428 -14.46 -13.06 -6.20
N LYS A 429 -15.32 -12.09 -5.84
CA LYS A 429 -16.76 -12.30 -5.81
C LYS A 429 -17.27 -12.67 -7.19
N ASP A 430 -16.85 -11.94 -8.22
CA ASP A 430 -17.26 -12.21 -9.60
C ASP A 430 -16.76 -13.58 -10.07
N TYR A 431 -15.47 -13.87 -9.85
CA TYR A 431 -14.84 -15.16 -10.15
C TYR A 431 -15.57 -16.33 -9.50
N ARG A 432 -15.93 -16.24 -8.21
CA ARG A 432 -16.62 -17.34 -7.51
C ARG A 432 -18.06 -17.53 -7.97
N LEU A 433 -18.76 -16.46 -8.36
CA LEU A 433 -20.15 -16.50 -8.81
C LEU A 433 -20.28 -16.99 -10.25
N HIS A 434 -19.41 -16.53 -11.15
CA HIS A 434 -19.57 -16.74 -12.59
C HIS A 434 -18.53 -17.71 -13.17
N GLY A 435 -17.37 -17.83 -12.53
CA GLY A 435 -16.23 -18.56 -13.07
C GLY A 435 -15.64 -17.81 -14.25
N TRP A 436 -14.32 -17.76 -14.36
CA TRP A 436 -13.66 -17.02 -15.43
C TRP A 436 -13.00 -17.98 -16.41
N GLN A 437 -13.11 -17.65 -17.70
CA GLN A 437 -12.41 -18.41 -18.72
C GLN A 437 -10.91 -18.10 -18.63
N ARG A 438 -10.12 -19.16 -18.65
CA ARG A 438 -8.67 -19.12 -18.90
C ARG A 438 -8.43 -19.58 -20.34
N ASP A 439 -7.20 -19.47 -20.83
CA ASP A 439 -6.72 -20.08 -22.10
C ASP A 439 -6.94 -21.62 -22.17
N VAL A 440 -7.57 -22.20 -21.15
CA VAL A 440 -8.03 -23.58 -21.02
C VAL A 440 -9.34 -23.84 -21.79
N PHE A 441 -10.13 -22.83 -22.16
CA PHE A 441 -11.41 -23.03 -22.88
C PHE A 441 -11.35 -22.55 -24.33
N VAL A 442 -10.60 -23.27 -25.16
CA VAL A 442 -10.83 -23.26 -26.62
C VAL A 442 -11.57 -24.53 -27.00
N ALA A 443 -12.85 -24.32 -27.34
CA ALA A 443 -13.87 -25.19 -27.96
C ALA A 443 -14.25 -26.50 -27.25
#